data_AF-A0A947BWP3-F1
#
_entry.id   AF-A0A947BWP3-F1
#
_cell.length_a   1.000
_cell.length_b   1.000
_cell.length_c   1.000
_cell.angle_alpha   90.00
_cell.angle_beta   90.00
_cell.angle_gamma   90.00
#
_symmetry.space_group_name_H-M   'P 1'
#
loop_
_entity.id
_entity.type
_entity.pdbx_description
1 polymer ?
#
loop_
_entity_poly.entity_id
_entity_poly.type
_entity_poly.pdbx_seq_one_letter_code
_entity_poly.pdbx_strand_id
1 'polypeptide(L)'
;MVRLTCSQCQRPAGLCYCDSIRPVTNTTEVSIIQHPLEQQHPFNTGRIAHLALSKCNLIVAEQLNANDCQQVITESSVLLYPDLDWLTPA
;
A
#
# COMPACT_ATOMS: atom_id res chain seq x y z
N MET A 1 -28.42 -12.11 0.66
CA MET A 1 -27.41 -13.12 1.05
C MET A 1 -26.11 -12.38 1.35
N VAL A 2 -25.60 -12.43 2.59
CA VAL A 2 -24.36 -11.75 2.96
C VAL A 2 -23.19 -12.50 2.31
N ARG A 3 -22.44 -11.83 1.44
CA ARG A 3 -21.21 -12.42 0.89
C ARG A 3 -20.14 -12.40 1.98
N LEU A 4 -19.64 -13.57 2.35
CA LEU A 4 -18.48 -13.68 3.24
C LEU A 4 -17.26 -13.08 2.53
N THR A 5 -16.66 -12.07 3.15
CA THR A 5 -15.43 -11.42 2.70
C THR A 5 -14.29 -11.72 3.67
N CYS A 6 -13.08 -11.83 3.14
CA CYS A 6 -11.88 -11.95 3.96
C CYS A 6 -11.64 -10.63 4.70
N SER A 7 -11.41 -10.65 6.01
CA SER A 7 -11.13 -9.44 6.79
C SER A 7 -9.80 -8.76 6.41
N GLN A 8 -8.85 -9.52 5.86
CA GLN A 8 -7.53 -9.04 5.45
C GLN A 8 -7.56 -8.42 4.05
N CYS A 9 -7.83 -9.22 3.01
CA CYS A 9 -7.82 -8.73 1.64
C CYS A 9 -9.14 -8.06 1.19
N GLN A 10 -10.23 -8.20 1.96
CA GLN A 10 -11.58 -7.72 1.66
C GLN A 10 -12.24 -8.32 0.40
N ARG A 11 -11.64 -9.34 -0.20
CA ARG A 11 -12.23 -10.07 -1.34
C ARG A 11 -13.28 -11.09 -0.86
N PRO A 12 -14.23 -11.47 -1.72
CA PRO A 12 -15.10 -12.63 -1.46
C PRO A 12 -14.26 -13.86 -1.12
N ALA A 13 -14.74 -14.69 -0.19
CA ALA A 13 -13.97 -15.83 0.34
C ALA A 13 -13.37 -16.75 -0.75
N GLY A 14 -14.13 -17.05 -1.82
CA GLY A 14 -13.65 -17.89 -2.93
C GLY A 14 -12.62 -17.23 -3.86
N LEU A 15 -12.36 -15.93 -3.70
CA LEU A 15 -11.35 -15.17 -4.45
C LEU A 15 -10.24 -14.62 -3.53
N CYS A 16 -10.19 -15.09 -2.27
CA CYS A 16 -9.15 -14.71 -1.33
C CYS A 16 -7.77 -15.07 -1.89
N TYR A 17 -6.81 -14.16 -1.78
CA TYR A 17 -5.42 -14.40 -2.19
C TYR A 17 -4.45 -14.46 -1.02
N CYS A 18 -4.93 -14.34 0.23
CA CYS A 18 -4.06 -14.21 1.41
C CYS A 18 -3.08 -15.37 1.56
N ASP A 19 -3.49 -16.60 1.29
CA ASP A 19 -2.62 -17.79 1.39
C ASP A 19 -1.50 -17.81 0.32
N SER A 20 -1.69 -17.07 -0.77
CA SER A 20 -0.71 -16.90 -1.83
C SER A 20 0.30 -15.79 -1.54
N ILE A 21 0.01 -14.90 -0.58
CA ILE A 21 0.93 -13.84 -0.20
C ILE A 21 2.14 -14.47 0.49
N ARG A 22 3.34 -14.05 0.08
CA ARG A 22 4.59 -14.41 0.73
C ARG A 22 5.13 -13.17 1.43
N PRO A 23 5.33 -13.22 2.77
CA PRO A 23 5.89 -12.09 3.47
C PRO A 23 7.33 -11.83 3.02
N VAL A 24 7.67 -10.56 2.87
CA VAL A 24 8.98 -10.05 2.49
C VAL A 24 9.50 -9.22 3.65
N THR A 25 10.67 -9.60 4.18
CA THR A 25 11.35 -8.88 5.25
C THR A 25 12.14 -7.71 4.65
N ASN A 26 11.45 -6.60 4.38
CA ASN A 26 12.08 -5.37 3.92
C ASN A 26 12.70 -4.57 5.08
N THR A 27 13.89 -4.03 4.84
CA THR A 27 14.62 -3.19 5.80
C THR A 27 14.16 -1.74 5.70
N THR A 28 14.00 -1.24 4.48
CA THR A 28 13.48 0.08 4.12
C THR A 28 11.97 0.13 4.37
N GLU A 29 11.50 1.16 5.07
CA GLU A 29 10.07 1.41 5.26
C GLU A 29 9.43 1.87 3.95
N VAL A 30 8.27 1.29 3.61
CA VAL A 30 7.54 1.62 2.39
C VAL A 30 6.19 2.23 2.75
N SER A 31 5.99 3.50 2.41
CA SER A 31 4.71 4.18 2.58
C SER A 31 3.99 4.28 1.23
N ILE A 32 2.78 3.73 1.15
CA ILE A 32 1.92 3.75 -0.04
C ILE A 32 0.77 4.71 0.23
N ILE A 33 0.67 5.75 -0.60
CA ILE A 33 -0.46 6.69 -0.58
C ILE A 33 -1.41 6.24 -1.70
N GLN A 34 -2.55 5.69 -1.31
CA GLN A 34 -3.55 5.14 -2.21
C GLN A 34 -4.73 6.11 -2.34
N HIS A 35 -5.14 6.39 -3.58
CA HIS A 35 -6.34 7.20 -3.82
C HIS A 35 -7.60 6.44 -3.34
N PRO A 36 -8.62 7.11 -2.76
CA PRO A 36 -9.84 6.45 -2.27
C PRO A 36 -10.56 5.60 -3.32
N LEU A 37 -10.53 6.01 -4.58
CA LEU A 37 -11.11 5.23 -5.69
C LEU A 37 -10.37 3.92 -5.96
N GLU A 38 -9.06 3.86 -5.74
CA GLU A 38 -8.26 2.65 -5.92
C GLU A 38 -8.48 1.64 -4.80
N GLN A 39 -8.90 2.10 -3.61
CA GLN A 39 -9.20 1.23 -2.48
C GLN A 39 -10.24 0.16 -2.85
N GLN A 40 -11.23 0.54 -3.66
CA GLN A 40 -12.32 -0.32 -4.12
C GLN A 40 -11.98 -1.10 -5.40
N HIS A 41 -10.80 -0.87 -5.99
CA HIS A 41 -10.41 -1.53 -7.22
C HIS A 41 -10.19 -3.04 -6.99
N PRO A 42 -10.73 -3.94 -7.85
CA PRO A 42 -10.69 -5.39 -7.60
C PRO A 42 -9.29 -6.00 -7.42
N PHE A 43 -8.26 -5.38 -8.00
CA PHE A 43 -6.88 -5.82 -7.91
C PHE A 43 -6.10 -5.21 -6.73
N ASN A 44 -6.53 -4.04 -6.21
CA ASN A 44 -5.91 -3.24 -5.14
C ASN A 44 -4.47 -3.68 -4.79
N THR A 45 -3.53 -3.35 -5.68
CA THR A 45 -2.13 -3.78 -5.58
C THR A 45 -1.43 -3.17 -4.37
N GLY A 46 -1.83 -1.97 -3.94
CA GLY A 46 -1.37 -1.35 -2.70
C GLY A 46 -1.65 -2.22 -1.46
N ARG A 47 -2.83 -2.84 -1.38
CA ARG A 47 -3.15 -3.79 -0.31
C ARG A 47 -2.32 -5.07 -0.38
N ILE A 48 -2.09 -5.60 -1.59
CA ILE A 48 -1.23 -6.79 -1.76
C ILE A 48 0.18 -6.48 -1.24
N ALA A 49 0.75 -5.35 -1.62
CA ALA A 49 2.06 -4.91 -1.15
C ALA A 49 2.10 -4.71 0.37
N HIS A 50 1.09 -4.05 0.95
CA HIS A 50 0.98 -3.85 2.40
C HIS A 50 0.90 -5.17 3.19
N LEU A 51 0.18 -6.16 2.68
CA LEU A 51 0.09 -7.48 3.30
C LEU A 51 1.37 -8.32 3.13
N ALA A 52 2.17 -8.05 2.09
CA ALA A 52 3.41 -8.78 1.81
C ALA A 52 4.62 -8.18 2.55
N LEU A 53 4.73 -6.85 2.66
CA LEU A 53 5.90 -6.19 3.23
C LEU A 53 5.83 -6.12 4.75
N SER A 54 6.93 -6.46 5.43
CA SER A 54 7.02 -6.42 6.90
C SER A 54 7.03 -5.00 7.47
N LYS A 55 7.53 -4.02 6.71
CA LYS A 55 7.54 -2.61 7.08
C LYS A 55 6.85 -1.78 6.00
N CYS A 56 5.52 -1.75 6.03
CA CYS A 56 4.76 -1.00 5.05
C CYS A 56 3.56 -0.31 5.68
N ASN A 57 3.39 0.97 5.35
CA ASN A 57 2.23 1.77 5.71
C ASN A 57 1.37 1.99 4.46
N LEU A 58 0.06 1.78 4.58
CA LEU A 58 -0.91 2.07 3.52
C LEU A 58 -1.86 3.16 4.01
N ILE A 59 -1.82 4.30 3.36
CA ILE A 59 -2.63 5.48 3.69
C ILE A 59 -3.60 5.73 2.54
N VAL A 60 -4.89 5.87 2.86
CA VAL A 60 -5.92 6.19 1.86
C VAL A 60 -6.21 7.67 1.93
N ALA A 61 -5.78 8.42 0.92
CA ALA A 61 -5.97 9.87 0.85
C ALA A 61 -5.95 10.34 -0.61
N GLU A 62 -6.79 11.31 -0.93
CA GLU A 62 -6.71 12.06 -2.20
C GLU A 62 -5.68 13.20 -2.07
N GLN A 63 -5.60 13.82 -0.89
CA GLN A 63 -4.63 14.85 -0.53
C GLN A 63 -4.14 14.60 0.88
N LEU A 64 -2.83 14.78 1.10
CA LEU A 64 -2.24 14.80 2.44
C LEU A 64 -2.03 16.26 2.84
N ASN A 65 -2.48 16.63 4.04
CA ASN A 65 -2.13 17.93 4.62
C ASN A 65 -0.69 17.88 5.19
N ALA A 66 -0.17 19.04 5.59
CA ALA A 66 1.20 19.14 6.09
C ALA A 66 1.49 18.25 7.32
N ASN A 67 0.51 18.09 8.22
CA ASN A 67 0.68 17.26 9.42
C ASN A 67 0.72 15.76 9.05
N ASP A 68 -0.16 15.32 8.15
CA ASP A 68 -0.18 13.93 7.67
C ASP A 68 1.12 13.61 6.90
N CYS A 69 1.61 14.56 6.09
CA CYS A 69 2.88 14.42 5.39
C CYS A 69 4.05 14.22 6.37
N GLN A 70 4.12 14.96 7.48
CA GLN A 70 5.20 14.82 8.46
C GLN A 70 5.21 13.46 9.16
N GLN A 71 4.06 12.77 9.25
CA GLN A 71 3.97 11.44 9.84
C GLN A 71 4.42 10.33 8.88
N VAL A 72 4.42 10.61 7.57
CA VAL A 72 4.63 9.61 6.51
C VAL A 72 5.95 9.82 5.79
N ILE A 73 6.40 11.07 5.69
CA ILE A 73 7.58 11.51 4.96
C ILE A 73 8.57 12.07 5.97
N THR A 74 9.75 11.46 5.99
CA THR A 74 10.91 11.93 6.75
C THR A 74 11.91 12.59 5.81
N GLU A 75 12.95 13.24 6.36
CA GLU A 75 14.04 13.81 5.55
C GLU A 75 14.78 12.75 4.70
N SER A 76 14.71 11.47 5.09
CA SER A 76 15.32 10.34 4.38
C SER A 76 14.39 9.65 3.38
N SER A 77 13.14 10.11 3.27
CA SER A 77 12.15 9.49 2.39
C SER A 77 12.41 9.84 0.93
N VAL A 78 12.24 8.84 0.06
CA VAL A 78 12.39 8.98 -1.38
C VAL A 78 11.09 8.59 -2.06
N LEU A 79 10.65 9.37 -3.04
CA LEU A 79 9.49 9.05 -3.86
C LEU A 79 9.90 8.03 -4.93
N LEU A 80 9.30 6.84 -4.90
CA LEU A 80 9.60 5.78 -5.87
C LEU A 80 8.76 5.89 -7.14
N TYR A 81 7.54 6.41 -7.02
CA TYR A 81 6.56 6.52 -8.10
C TYR A 81 5.59 7.69 -7.81
N PRO A 82 5.09 8.44 -8.83
CA PRO A 82 5.38 8.33 -10.26
C PRO A 82 6.83 8.66 -10.59
N ASP A 83 7.23 8.34 -11.83
CA ASP A 83 8.62 8.44 -12.27
C ASP A 83 9.21 9.81 -11.91
N LEU A 84 10.39 9.79 -11.32
CA LEU A 84 11.17 10.97 -11.05
C LEU A 84 12.32 10.92 -12.02
N ASP A 85 12.22 11.66 -13.12
CA ASP A 85 13.25 11.76 -14.16
C ASP A 85 14.65 12.11 -13.61
N TRP A 86 14.73 12.58 -12.37
CA TRP A 86 15.93 12.98 -11.65
C TRP A 86 16.43 12.00 -10.58
N LEU A 87 15.69 10.93 -10.26
CA LEU A 87 16.12 9.94 -9.26
C LEU A 87 17.17 9.02 -9.92
N THR A 88 18.41 9.49 -10.00
CA THR A 88 19.52 8.66 -10.49
C THR A 88 19.62 7.39 -9.63
N PRO A 89 19.75 6.19 -10.24
CA PRO A 89 20.05 4.99 -9.48
C PRO A 89 21.36 5.23 -8.73
N ALA A 90 21.29 5.16 -7.40
CA ALA A 90 22.47 5.17 -6.55
C ALA A 90 23.36 3.95 -6.83
#